data_AF-A0A183EAY8-F1
#
_entry.id   AF-A0A183EAY8-F1
#
_cell.length_a   1.000
_cell.length_b   1.000
_cell.length_c   1.000
_cell.angle_alpha   90.00
_cell.angle_beta   90.00
_cell.angle_gamma   90.00
#
_symmetry.space_group_name_H-M   'P 1'
#
loop_
_entity.id
_entity.type
_entity.pdbx_description
1 polymer ?
#
loop_
_entity_poly.entity_id
_entity_poly.type
_entity_poly.pdbx_seq_one_letter_code
_entity_poly.pdbx_strand_id
1 'polypeptide(L)'
;LYECILCACCSTSCPSYWWNADKYLGPAILLQSYRWIIDSRDDYASERLSKIHDHFSAFKCHTILNCTKTCPKHLDPAKAIGEIKKLLTGFEKKAAPVAAPATF
;
A
#
# COMPACT_ATOMS: atom_id res chain seq x y z
N LEU A 1 -3.89 9.86 0.48
CA LEU A 1 -4.08 8.39 0.35
C LEU A 1 -5.48 7.99 -0.14
N TYR A 2 -6.55 8.59 0.40
CA TYR A 2 -7.94 8.25 0.01
C TYR A 2 -8.38 8.90 -1.31
N GLU A 3 -7.64 9.90 -1.80
CA GLU A 3 -7.90 10.68 -3.02
C GLU A 3 -7.58 9.91 -4.31
N CYS A 4 -7.17 8.64 -4.20
CA CYS A 4 -6.99 7.77 -5.35
C CYS A 4 -8.33 7.53 -6.03
N ILE A 5 -8.36 7.72 -7.35
CA ILE A 5 -9.58 7.57 -8.17
C ILE A 5 -9.64 6.24 -8.92
N LEU A 6 -8.79 5.27 -8.55
CA LEU A 6 -8.71 3.94 -9.17
C LEU A 6 -8.55 3.96 -10.71
N CYS A 7 -7.91 4.98 -11.27
CA CYS A 7 -7.70 5.11 -12.72
C CYS A 7 -6.65 4.15 -13.33
N ALA A 8 -5.97 3.35 -12.49
CA ALA A 8 -4.93 2.40 -12.88
C ALA A 8 -3.65 2.96 -13.56
N CYS A 9 -3.53 4.28 -13.82
CA CYS A 9 -2.34 4.86 -14.48
C CYS A 9 -1.02 4.44 -13.82
N CYS A 10 -0.97 4.42 -12.49
CA CYS A 10 0.23 4.02 -11.75
C CYS A 10 0.57 2.53 -11.98
N SER A 11 -0.42 1.65 -12.03
CA SER A 11 -0.21 0.21 -12.25
C SER A 11 0.22 -0.07 -13.69
N THR A 12 -0.46 0.53 -14.67
CA THR A 12 -0.13 0.36 -16.09
C THR A 12 1.17 1.06 -16.51
N SER A 13 1.76 1.90 -15.65
CA SER A 13 3.11 2.45 -15.85
C SER A 13 4.24 1.61 -15.24
N CYS A 14 3.92 0.59 -14.42
CA CYS A 14 4.88 -0.14 -13.61
C CYS A 14 5.39 -1.40 -14.34
N PRO A 15 6.69 -1.51 -14.67
CA PRO A 15 7.23 -2.68 -15.37
C PRO A 15 7.03 -3.99 -14.61
N SER A 16 7.14 -4.00 -13.27
CA SER A 16 6.84 -5.21 -12.49
C SER A 16 5.41 -5.70 -12.68
N TYR A 17 4.47 -4.78 -12.85
CA TYR A 17 3.06 -5.10 -13.10
C TYR A 17 2.85 -5.60 -14.53
N TRP A 18 3.57 -5.08 -15.53
CA TRP A 18 3.51 -5.60 -16.90
C TRP A 18 3.84 -7.10 -16.98
N TRP A 19 4.83 -7.53 -16.22
CA TRP A 19 5.35 -8.91 -16.30
C TRP A 19 4.70 -9.90 -15.34
N ASN A 20 4.07 -9.43 -14.26
CA ASN A 20 3.57 -10.29 -13.18
C ASN A 20 2.20 -9.85 -12.66
N ALA A 21 1.33 -9.25 -13.49
CA ALA A 21 0.01 -8.75 -13.05
C ALA A 21 -0.89 -9.85 -12.46
N ASP A 22 -0.63 -11.12 -12.78
CA ASP A 22 -1.35 -12.29 -12.23
C ASP A 22 -1.08 -12.53 -10.74
N LYS A 23 0.05 -12.03 -10.21
CA LYS A 23 0.49 -12.27 -8.82
C LYS A 23 0.87 -11.01 -8.06
N TYR A 24 1.42 -10.01 -8.74
CA TYR A 24 1.78 -8.72 -8.15
C TYR A 24 0.55 -7.80 -8.17
N LEU A 25 0.10 -7.38 -6.99
CA LEU A 25 -1.11 -6.56 -6.84
C LEU A 25 -0.99 -5.18 -7.52
N GLY A 26 0.22 -4.66 -7.65
CA GLY A 26 0.46 -3.38 -8.30
C GLY A 26 0.25 -2.17 -7.37
N PRO A 27 0.74 -0.99 -7.79
CA PRO A 27 0.78 0.21 -6.95
C PRO A 27 -0.59 0.78 -6.60
N ALA A 28 -1.60 0.69 -7.47
CA ALA A 28 -2.94 1.18 -7.15
C ALA A 28 -3.56 0.42 -5.95
N ILE A 29 -3.51 -0.92 -6.00
CA ILE A 29 -4.07 -1.79 -4.97
C ILE A 29 -3.26 -1.66 -3.68
N LEU A 30 -1.93 -1.70 -3.75
CA LEU A 30 -1.08 -1.56 -2.56
C LEU A 30 -1.23 -0.19 -1.88
N LEU A 31 -1.46 0.89 -2.62
CA LEU A 31 -1.78 2.19 -2.04
C LEU A 31 -3.10 2.15 -1.24
N GLN A 32 -4.13 1.47 -1.76
CA GLN A 32 -5.40 1.28 -1.05
C GLN A 32 -5.28 0.33 0.13
N SER A 33 -4.49 -0.74 0.02
CA SER A 33 -4.18 -1.63 1.14
C SER A 33 -3.52 -0.84 2.27
N TYR A 34 -2.53 -0.01 1.94
CA TYR A 34 -1.85 0.83 2.94
C TYR A 34 -2.82 1.80 3.63
N ARG A 35 -3.73 2.43 2.88
CA ARG A 35 -4.78 3.32 3.42
C ARG A 35 -5.59 2.65 4.51
N TRP A 36 -5.94 1.37 4.39
CA TRP A 36 -6.66 0.64 5.44
C TRP A 36 -5.75 0.13 6.55
N ILE A 37 -4.55 -0.33 6.23
CA ILE A 37 -3.58 -0.82 7.23
C ILE A 37 -3.28 0.25 8.28
N ILE A 38 -3.09 1.52 7.87
CA ILE A 38 -2.74 2.61 8.79
C ILE A 38 -3.95 3.34 9.38
N ASP A 39 -5.17 3.06 8.92
CA ASP A 39 -6.36 3.70 9.45
C ASP A 39 -6.50 3.29 10.93
N SER A 40 -6.44 4.26 11.85
CA SER A 40 -6.47 3.97 13.30
C SER A 40 -7.76 3.29 13.74
N ARG A 41 -8.81 3.37 12.92
CA ARG A 41 -10.13 2.77 13.18
C ARG A 41 -10.23 1.32 12.71
N ASP A 42 -9.26 0.83 11.95
CA ASP A 42 -9.28 -0.54 11.39
C ASP A 42 -8.52 -1.50 12.32
N ASP A 43 -9.22 -2.51 12.83
CA ASP A 43 -8.63 -3.49 13.76
C ASP A 43 -7.96 -4.68 13.04
N TYR A 44 -8.04 -4.76 11.71
CA TYR A 44 -7.63 -5.93 10.92
C TYR A 44 -6.28 -5.75 10.22
N ALA A 45 -5.39 -4.94 10.79
CA ALA A 45 -4.10 -4.63 10.16
C ALA A 45 -3.24 -5.88 9.95
N SER A 46 -3.23 -6.80 10.92
CA SER A 46 -2.46 -8.05 10.88
C SER A 46 -2.97 -8.98 9.77
N GLU A 47 -4.27 -9.11 9.63
CA GLU A 47 -4.94 -9.93 8.60
C GLU A 47 -4.76 -9.33 7.20
N ARG A 48 -4.70 -8.00 7.09
CA ARG A 48 -4.41 -7.31 5.83
C ARG A 48 -2.96 -7.54 5.40
N LEU A 49 -2.02 -7.43 6.35
CA LEU A 49 -0.60 -7.67 6.09
C LEU A 49 -0.33 -9.14 5.73
N SER A 50 -0.95 -10.09 6.43
CA SER A 50 -0.76 -11.52 6.15
C SER A 50 -1.19 -11.92 4.73
N LYS A 51 -2.25 -11.30 4.20
CA LYS A 51 -2.72 -11.52 2.81
C LYS A 51 -1.75 -11.08 1.72
N ILE A 52 -0.79 -10.21 2.04
CA ILE A 52 0.20 -9.68 1.09
C ILE A 52 1.64 -10.07 1.47
N HIS A 53 1.78 -10.98 2.44
CA HIS A 53 3.06 -11.49 2.95
C HIS A 53 3.51 -12.75 2.19
N ASP A 54 3.61 -12.62 0.87
CA ASP A 54 4.16 -13.64 -0.04
C ASP A 54 5.19 -13.00 -0.99
N HIS A 55 5.92 -13.83 -1.74
CA HIS A 55 7.01 -13.37 -2.60
C HIS A 55 6.60 -12.42 -3.75
N PHE A 56 5.31 -12.31 -4.06
CA PHE A 56 4.79 -11.56 -5.20
C PHE A 56 3.99 -10.33 -4.78
N SER A 57 2.93 -10.49 -3.98
CA SER A 57 1.87 -9.48 -3.81
C SER A 57 2.37 -8.06 -3.57
N ALA A 58 3.29 -7.88 -2.61
CA ALA A 58 3.94 -6.60 -2.32
C ALA A 58 5.42 -6.56 -2.76
N PHE A 59 6.12 -7.70 -2.71
CA PHE A 59 7.57 -7.76 -2.85
C PHE A 59 8.09 -7.68 -4.30
N LYS A 60 7.23 -7.80 -5.32
CA LYS A 60 7.63 -7.54 -6.73
C LYS A 60 7.78 -6.05 -7.07
N CYS A 61 7.50 -5.15 -6.13
CA CYS A 61 7.89 -3.75 -6.27
C CYS A 61 9.41 -3.60 -6.15
N HIS A 62 10.07 -3.25 -7.25
CA HIS A 62 11.53 -2.99 -7.32
C HIS A 62 11.87 -1.50 -7.31
N THR A 63 11.01 -0.67 -6.71
CA THR A 63 11.27 0.77 -6.50
C THR A 63 11.62 1.52 -7.80
N ILE A 64 10.90 1.21 -8.89
CA ILE A 64 11.08 1.82 -10.23
C ILE A 64 10.55 3.27 -10.28
N LEU A 65 9.64 3.62 -9.36
CA LEU A 65 9.08 4.98 -9.16
C LEU A 65 8.22 5.57 -10.30
N ASN A 66 8.01 4.86 -11.41
CA ASN A 66 7.06 5.29 -12.46
C ASN A 66 5.66 5.59 -11.91
N CYS A 67 5.21 4.79 -10.94
CA CYS A 67 3.88 4.92 -10.35
C CYS A 67 3.63 6.29 -9.69
N THR A 68 4.61 6.83 -8.97
CA THR A 68 4.55 8.16 -8.36
C THR A 68 4.67 9.24 -9.43
N LYS A 69 5.58 9.07 -10.39
CA LYS A 69 5.79 10.04 -11.49
C LYS A 69 4.55 10.23 -12.37
N THR A 70 3.82 9.16 -12.68
CA THR A 70 2.68 9.23 -13.61
C THR A 70 1.34 9.55 -12.95
N CYS A 71 1.26 9.60 -11.61
CA CYS A 71 -0.03 9.70 -10.95
C CYS A 71 -0.69 11.06 -11.25
N PRO A 72 -1.86 11.11 -11.93
CA PRO A 72 -2.50 12.37 -12.31
C PRO A 72 -3.09 13.12 -11.10
N LYS A 73 -3.14 12.48 -9.94
CA LYS A 73 -3.59 13.05 -8.67
C LYS A 73 -2.42 13.41 -7.75
N HIS A 74 -1.18 13.32 -8.23
CA HIS A 74 0.04 13.63 -7.47
C HIS A 74 0.16 12.84 -6.16
N LEU A 75 -0.32 11.60 -6.16
CA LEU A 75 -0.17 10.68 -5.03
C LEU A 75 1.17 9.96 -5.11
N ASP A 76 1.60 9.39 -3.99
CA ASP A 76 2.86 8.65 -3.89
C ASP A 76 2.64 7.15 -3.54
N PRO A 77 2.27 6.31 -4.52
CA PRO A 77 2.18 4.86 -4.32
C PRO A 77 3.51 4.22 -3.93
N ALA A 78 4.64 4.72 -4.43
CA ALA A 78 5.94 4.14 -4.13
C ALA A 78 6.27 4.24 -2.64
N LYS A 79 6.04 5.41 -2.04
CA LYS A 79 6.20 5.59 -0.59
C LYS A 79 5.30 4.65 0.20
N ALA A 80 4.01 4.57 -0.15
CA ALA A 80 3.06 3.67 0.52
C ALA A 80 3.50 2.20 0.47
N ILE A 81 4.01 1.72 -0.66
CA ILE A 81 4.57 0.36 -0.77
C ILE A 81 5.82 0.18 0.11
N GLY A 82 6.67 1.21 0.20
CA GLY A 82 7.82 1.22 1.10
C GLY A 82 7.39 1.04 2.57
N GLU A 83 6.36 1.78 3.01
CA GLU A 83 5.82 1.65 4.36
C GLU A 83 5.18 0.27 4.61
N ILE A 84 4.45 -0.28 3.64
CA ILE A 84 3.97 -1.67 3.70
C ILE A 84 5.13 -2.64 3.95
N LYS A 85 6.25 -2.49 3.22
CA LYS A 85 7.40 -3.38 3.38
C LYS A 85 8.00 -3.29 4.77
N LYS A 86 8.11 -2.10 5.37
CA LYS A 86 8.59 -1.96 6.75
C LYS A 86 7.69 -2.67 7.76
N LEU A 87 6.36 -2.62 7.55
CA LEU A 87 5.39 -3.33 8.37
C LEU A 87 5.50 -4.85 8.20
N LEU A 88 5.67 -5.33 6.95
CA LEU A 88 5.83 -6.75 6.65
C LEU A 88 7.13 -7.33 7.20
N THR A 89 8.24 -6.58 7.16
CA THR A 89 9.53 -7.02 7.71
C THR A 89 9.65 -6.84 9.22
N GLY A 90 8.64 -6.25 9.87
CA GLY A 90 8.66 -5.94 11.30
C GLY A 90 9.62 -4.82 11.71
N PHE A 91 10.13 -4.04 10.74
CA PHE A 91 10.95 -2.85 11.02
C PHE A 91 10.12 -1.74 11.66
N GLU A 92 8.85 -1.63 11.28
CA GLU A 92 7.85 -0.77 11.91
C GLU A 92 6.60 -1.58 12.27
N LYS A 93 5.79 -1.06 13.20
CA LYS A 93 4.49 -1.63 13.57
C LYS A 93 3.43 -0.55 13.54
N LYS A 94 2.18 -0.93 13.27
CA LYS A 94 1.03 -0.01 13.40
C LYS A 94 0.92 0.48 14.84
N ALA A 95 0.82 1.79 15.02
CA ALA A 95 0.57 2.38 16.33
C ALA A 95 -0.82 1.99 16.86
N ALA A 96 -0.93 1.83 18.18
CA ALA A 96 -2.23 1.63 18.81
C ALA A 96 -3.14 2.86 18.59
N PRO A 97 -4.46 2.67 18.46
CA PRO A 97 -5.39 3.79 18.36
C PRO A 97 -5.34 4.65 19.64
N VAL A 98 -5.49 5.96 19.45
CA VAL A 98 -5.62 6.88 20.58
C VAL A 98 -6.97 6.62 21.25
N ALA A 99 -6.97 6.54 22.59
CA ALA A 99 -8.20 6.37 23.35
C ALA A 99 -9.18 7.52 23.05
N ALA A 100 -10.45 7.18 22.85
CA ALA A 100 -11.49 8.19 22.72
C ALA A 100 -11.53 9.05 24.00
N PRO A 101 -11.64 10.38 23.89
CA PRO A 101 -11.74 11.22 25.08
C PRO A 101 -13.04 10.89 25.82
N ALA A 102 -13.06 11.04 27.14
CA ALA A 102 -14.19 10.65 27.98
C ALA A 102 -15.52 11.37 27.65
N THR A 103 -15.45 12.45 26.86
CA THR A 103 -16.59 13.27 26.43
C THR A 103 -17.02 13.01 24.99
N PHE A 104 -16.46 12.01 24.31
CA PHE A 104 -16.82 11.60 22.95
C PHE A 104 -17.89 10.52 22.94
#